data_AF-A0A8T4L1U2-F1
#
_entry.id   AF-A0A8T4L1U2-F1
#
_cell.length_a   1.000
_cell.length_b   1.000
_cell.length_c   1.000
_cell.angle_alpha   90.00
_cell.angle_beta   90.00
_cell.angle_gamma   90.00
#
_symmetry.space_group_name_H-M   'P 1'
#
loop_
_entity.id
_entity.type
_entity.pdbx_description
1 polymer ?
#
loop_
_entity_poly.entity_id
_entity_poly.type
_entity_poly.pdbx_seq_one_letter_code
_entity_poly.pdbx_strand_id
1 'polypeptide(L)'
;MNIFITGTAGWKTSLRETIAHEYCHSITKYPIANNSILDAIIYEGMAEHYRENVVGGKTAPWASALSRNESKAQLKKLKSKLNSKSHKLFQQVFFGSSEYPLWTGYSIGYQIIKEFMKRSPNVTWKEIMALDPKKILRQSKIMNT
;
A
#
# COMPACT_ATOMS: atom_id res chain seq x y z
N MET A 1 -3.35 11.00 4.40
CA MET A 1 -3.29 11.67 3.08
C MET A 1 -1.89 12.21 2.93
N ASN A 2 -1.12 11.63 2.01
CA ASN A 2 0.28 11.99 1.76
C ASN A 2 0.38 12.37 0.27
N ILE A 3 0.51 13.67 0.01
CA ILE A 3 0.49 14.20 -1.35
C ILE A 3 1.93 14.29 -1.89
N PHE A 4 2.24 13.52 -2.93
CA PHE A 4 3.55 13.50 -3.58
C PHE A 4 3.50 14.17 -4.95
N ILE A 5 3.64 15.50 -4.99
CA ILE A 5 3.63 16.29 -6.23
C ILE A 5 5.01 16.90 -6.47
N THR A 6 5.50 16.79 -7.71
CA THR A 6 6.71 17.51 -8.14
C THR A 6 6.36 18.96 -8.45
N GLY A 7 7.03 19.93 -7.82
CA GLY A 7 6.75 21.36 -8.02
C GLY A 7 7.31 21.97 -9.31
N THR A 8 8.03 21.19 -10.12
CA THR A 8 8.76 21.68 -11.31
C THR A 8 8.42 20.84 -12.54
N ALA A 9 9.39 20.11 -13.13
CA ALA A 9 9.13 19.26 -14.27
C ALA A 9 8.23 18.06 -13.88
N GLY A 10 7.34 17.66 -14.79
CA GLY A 10 6.46 16.50 -14.59
C GLY A 10 5.28 16.72 -13.62
N TRP A 11 5.03 17.95 -13.17
CA TRP A 11 3.97 18.26 -12.19
C TRP A 11 2.57 17.79 -12.62
N LYS A 12 2.24 17.85 -13.91
CA LYS A 12 0.94 17.37 -14.42
C LYS A 12 0.77 15.87 -14.23
N THR A 13 1.84 15.11 -14.47
CA THR A 13 1.85 13.65 -14.28
C THR A 13 1.74 13.31 -12.81
N SER A 14 2.57 13.93 -11.95
CA SER A 14 2.54 13.66 -10.50
C SER A 14 1.22 14.09 -9.87
N LEU A 15 0.63 15.19 -10.31
CA LEU A 15 -0.71 15.61 -9.87
C LEU A 15 -1.79 14.60 -10.29
N ARG A 16 -1.80 14.17 -11.56
CA ARG A 16 -2.75 13.16 -12.05
C ARG A 16 -2.64 11.84 -11.29
N GLU A 17 -1.41 11.39 -11.05
CA GLU A 17 -1.10 10.17 -10.30
C GLU A 17 -1.54 10.29 -8.83
N THR A 18 -1.25 11.42 -8.18
CA THR A 18 -1.63 11.67 -6.79
C THR A 18 -3.15 11.74 -6.62
N ILE A 19 -3.86 12.43 -7.53
CA ILE A 19 -5.33 12.51 -7.48
C ILE A 19 -5.96 11.11 -7.60
N ALA A 20 -5.49 10.27 -8.52
CA ALA A 20 -6.02 8.92 -8.67
C ALA A 20 -5.76 8.05 -7.42
N HIS A 21 -4.57 8.18 -6.80
CA HIS A 21 -4.24 7.53 -5.54
C HIS A 21 -5.18 7.99 -4.41
N GLU A 22 -5.29 9.30 -4.16
CA GLU A 22 -6.08 9.83 -3.03
C GLU A 22 -7.59 9.70 -3.25
N TYR A 23 -8.03 9.66 -4.51
CA TYR A 23 -9.41 9.30 -4.85
C TYR A 23 -9.74 7.87 -4.41
N CYS A 24 -8.82 6.91 -4.57
CA CYS A 24 -9.00 5.52 -4.08
C CYS A 24 -9.33 5.49 -2.59
N HIS A 25 -8.56 6.23 -1.78
CA HIS A 25 -8.81 6.33 -0.34
C HIS A 25 -10.18 6.91 -0.03
N SER A 26 -10.61 7.92 -0.80
CA SER A 26 -11.89 8.61 -0.61
C SER A 26 -13.12 7.73 -0.90
N ILE A 27 -12.99 6.74 -1.77
CA ILE A 27 -14.09 5.83 -2.15
C ILE A 27 -14.01 4.45 -1.49
N THR A 28 -12.95 4.19 -0.72
CA THR A 28 -12.79 2.93 0.03
C THR A 28 -13.74 2.91 1.22
N LYS A 29 -14.41 1.78 1.45
CA LYS A 29 -15.51 1.66 2.43
C LYS A 29 -15.09 1.89 3.89
N TYR A 30 -13.79 1.76 4.19
CA TYR A 30 -13.26 1.83 5.54
C TYR A 30 -12.60 3.18 5.79
N PRO A 31 -13.06 3.96 6.80
CA PRO A 31 -12.50 5.27 7.08
C PRO A 31 -11.04 5.15 7.53
N ILE A 32 -10.22 6.11 7.09
CA ILE A 32 -8.78 6.18 7.41
C ILE A 32 -8.52 6.37 8.92
N ALA A 33 -9.51 6.83 9.66
CA ALA A 33 -9.40 7.11 11.08
C ALA A 33 -9.17 5.82 11.90
N ASN A 34 -8.16 5.86 12.77
CA ASN A 34 -7.86 4.79 13.74
C ASN A 34 -7.43 3.44 13.11
N ASN A 35 -6.83 3.49 11.92
CA ASN A 35 -6.26 2.34 11.21
C ASN A 35 -5.09 1.69 11.97
N SER A 36 -5.03 0.35 11.90
CA SER A 36 -3.85 -0.40 12.30
C SER A 36 -2.74 -0.30 11.24
N ILE A 37 -1.52 -0.76 11.59
CA ILE A 37 -0.41 -0.86 10.63
C ILE A 37 -0.79 -1.70 9.41
N LEU A 38 -1.53 -2.81 9.61
CA LEU A 38 -2.01 -3.63 8.51
C LEU A 38 -2.94 -2.85 7.59
N ASP A 39 -3.91 -2.14 8.16
CA ASP A 39 -4.89 -1.38 7.39
C ASP A 39 -4.19 -0.33 6.53
N ALA A 40 -3.26 0.42 7.13
CA ALA A 40 -2.44 1.38 6.39
C ALA A 40 -1.63 0.74 5.25
N ILE A 41 -0.97 -0.40 5.51
CA ILE A 41 -0.18 -1.11 4.49
C ILE A 41 -1.07 -1.52 3.31
N ILE A 42 -2.25 -2.08 3.60
CA ILE A 42 -3.18 -2.54 2.57
C ILE A 42 -3.74 -1.36 1.78
N TYR A 43 -4.16 -0.28 2.44
CA TYR A 43 -4.75 0.87 1.74
C TYR A 43 -3.74 1.59 0.85
N GLU A 44 -2.51 1.83 1.33
CA GLU A 44 -1.47 2.46 0.49
C GLU A 44 -1.11 1.57 -0.71
N GLY A 45 -0.99 0.26 -0.50
CA GLY A 45 -0.79 -0.70 -1.59
C GLY A 45 -1.95 -0.71 -2.59
N MET A 46 -3.19 -0.64 -2.08
CA MET A 46 -4.41 -0.66 -2.90
C MET A 46 -4.48 0.60 -3.76
N ALA A 47 -4.23 1.77 -3.17
CA ALA A 47 -4.24 3.05 -3.87
C ALA A 47 -3.16 3.12 -4.97
N GLU A 48 -1.98 2.53 -4.76
CA GLU A 48 -0.95 2.46 -5.80
C GLU A 48 -1.34 1.60 -6.99
N HIS A 49 -1.87 0.40 -6.76
CA HIS A 49 -2.35 -0.45 -7.86
C HIS A 49 -3.58 0.16 -8.55
N TYR A 50 -4.47 0.82 -7.80
CA TYR A 50 -5.63 1.49 -8.37
C TYR A 50 -5.21 2.65 -9.28
N ARG A 51 -4.28 3.50 -8.81
CA ARG A 51 -3.68 4.57 -9.61
C ARG A 51 -3.09 4.02 -10.91
N GLU A 52 -2.25 2.99 -10.84
CA GLU A 52 -1.68 2.34 -12.03
C GLU A 52 -2.77 1.85 -13.00
N ASN A 53 -3.85 1.26 -12.48
CA ASN A 53 -4.97 0.78 -13.28
C ASN A 53 -5.74 1.91 -13.97
N VAL A 54 -5.94 3.05 -13.31
CA VAL A 54 -6.77 4.15 -13.83
C VAL A 54 -6.00 5.09 -14.76
N VAL A 55 -4.77 5.45 -14.39
CA VAL A 55 -3.99 6.47 -15.12
C VAL A 55 -2.73 5.92 -15.80
N GLY A 56 -2.47 4.62 -15.68
CA GLY A 56 -1.27 3.97 -16.21
C GLY A 56 0.01 4.44 -15.51
N GLY A 57 1.12 4.38 -16.22
CA GLY A 57 2.42 4.85 -15.76
C GLY A 57 3.29 3.74 -15.16
N LYS A 58 4.41 4.15 -14.58
CA LYS A 58 5.34 3.22 -13.91
C LYS A 58 4.94 3.05 -12.45
N THR A 59 5.45 1.98 -11.84
CA THR A 59 5.38 1.81 -10.40
C THR A 59 6.14 2.93 -9.71
N ALA A 60 5.50 3.52 -8.70
CA ALA A 60 6.06 4.64 -7.98
C ALA A 60 7.30 4.21 -7.17
N PRO A 61 8.32 5.08 -6.99
CA PRO A 61 9.54 4.73 -6.29
C PRO A 61 9.33 4.15 -4.89
N TRP A 62 8.32 4.64 -4.16
CA TRP A 62 7.96 4.14 -2.82
C TRP A 62 7.30 2.77 -2.81
N ALA A 63 6.54 2.44 -3.86
CA ALA A 63 5.91 1.13 -4.03
C ALA A 63 6.92 0.04 -4.45
N SER A 64 8.03 0.43 -5.08
CA SER A 64 9.11 -0.46 -5.51
C SER A 64 10.42 -0.28 -4.72
N ALA A 65 10.38 0.38 -3.57
CA ALA A 65 11.58 0.69 -2.77
C ALA A 65 12.24 -0.58 -2.22
N LEU A 66 11.43 -1.59 -1.90
CA LEU A 66 11.89 -2.92 -1.51
C LEU A 66 11.50 -3.94 -2.58
N SER A 67 12.41 -4.88 -2.86
CA SER A 67 12.10 -6.07 -3.65
C SER A 67 11.06 -6.94 -2.95
N ARG A 68 10.43 -7.87 -3.70
CA ARG A 68 9.47 -8.83 -3.14
C ARG A 68 10.02 -9.60 -1.93
N ASN A 69 11.29 -9.99 -1.96
CA ASN A 69 11.91 -10.76 -0.88
C ASN A 69 12.18 -9.88 0.36
N GLU A 70 12.61 -8.63 0.16
CA GLU A 70 12.79 -7.67 1.25
C GLU A 70 11.46 -7.30 1.89
N SER A 71 10.42 -7.02 1.09
CA SER A 71 9.06 -6.78 1.61
C SER A 71 8.57 -7.96 2.45
N LYS A 72 8.80 -9.20 2.00
CA LYS A 72 8.45 -10.40 2.78
C LYS A 72 9.21 -10.50 4.10
N ALA A 73 10.51 -10.22 4.08
CA ALA A 73 11.32 -10.22 5.30
C ALA A 73 10.83 -9.17 6.31
N GLN A 74 10.53 -7.95 5.84
CA GLN A 74 9.99 -6.88 6.69
C GLN A 74 8.58 -7.20 7.20
N LEU A 75 7.71 -7.76 6.36
CA LEU A 75 6.37 -8.21 6.77
C LEU A 75 6.44 -9.27 7.88
N LYS A 76 7.38 -10.22 7.79
CA LYS A 76 7.61 -11.21 8.85
C LYS A 76 8.00 -10.55 10.18
N LYS A 77 8.87 -9.53 10.16
CA LYS A 77 9.24 -8.75 11.36
C LYS A 77 8.04 -8.00 11.94
N LEU A 78 7.17 -7.46 11.09
CA LEU A 78 5.99 -6.69 11.51
C LEU A 78 4.83 -7.56 11.99
N LYS A 79 4.86 -8.89 11.80
CA LYS A 79 3.72 -9.80 12.00
C LYS A 79 3.01 -9.60 13.35
N SER A 80 3.74 -9.49 14.46
CA SER A 80 3.17 -9.29 15.81
C SER A 80 2.66 -7.86 16.04
N LYS A 81 3.11 -6.90 15.23
CA LYS A 81 2.79 -5.48 15.33
C LYS A 81 1.70 -5.02 14.34
N LEU A 82 1.20 -5.90 13.46
CA LEU A 82 0.25 -5.58 12.39
C LEU A 82 -1.06 -4.96 12.90
N ASN A 83 -1.56 -5.37 14.07
CA ASN A 83 -2.77 -4.80 14.67
C ASN A 83 -2.51 -3.52 15.49
N SER A 84 -1.25 -3.07 15.59
CA SER A 84 -0.89 -1.86 16.34
C SER A 84 -1.48 -0.62 15.66
N LYS A 85 -1.94 0.33 16.47
CA LYS A 85 -2.38 1.68 16.03
C LYS A 85 -1.37 2.76 16.42
N SER A 86 -0.14 2.37 16.76
CA SER A 86 0.90 3.30 17.21
C SER A 86 1.34 4.23 16.09
N HIS A 87 1.14 5.54 16.28
CA HIS A 87 1.61 6.55 15.33
C HIS A 87 3.14 6.51 15.16
N LYS A 88 3.90 6.25 16.24
CA LYS A 88 5.36 6.10 16.16
C LYS A 88 5.76 4.94 15.25
N LEU A 89 5.10 3.79 15.40
CA LEU A 89 5.37 2.64 14.53
C LEU A 89 4.98 2.93 13.08
N PHE A 90 3.85 3.61 12.85
CA PHE A 90 3.46 4.05 11.52
C PHE A 90 4.55 4.91 10.88
N GLN A 91 5.06 5.92 11.61
CA GLN A 91 6.15 6.78 11.12
C GLN A 91 7.39 5.96 10.75
N GLN A 92 7.80 5.04 11.62
CA GLN A 92 8.96 4.17 11.38
C GLN A 92 8.78 3.27 10.14
N VAL A 93 7.58 2.73 9.92
CA VAL A 93 7.30 1.79 8.82
C VAL A 93 7.14 2.50 7.48
N PHE A 94 6.52 3.68 7.45
CA PHE A 94 6.20 4.37 6.19
C PHE A 94 7.26 5.39 5.79
N PHE A 95 7.95 6.01 6.76
CA PHE A 95 8.95 7.06 6.53
C PHE A 95 10.35 6.68 6.99
N GLY A 96 10.55 5.43 7.39
CA GLY A 96 11.86 4.85 7.70
C GLY A 96 12.29 5.06 9.14
N SER A 97 13.22 4.20 9.56
CA SER A 97 13.93 4.25 10.84
C SER A 97 15.19 3.37 10.77
N SER A 98 15.91 3.20 11.88
CA SER A 98 16.98 2.22 11.95
C SER A 98 16.49 0.76 11.82
N GLU A 99 15.22 0.47 12.15
CA GLU A 99 14.64 -0.87 12.09
C GLU A 99 14.01 -1.19 10.73
N TYR A 100 13.45 -0.17 10.07
CA TYR A 100 12.68 -0.30 8.82
C TYR A 100 13.23 0.64 7.75
N PRO A 101 13.62 0.14 6.57
CA PRO A 101 13.98 0.98 5.44
C PRO A 101 12.88 1.98 5.07
N LEU A 102 13.27 3.08 4.42
CA LEU A 102 12.32 4.07 3.89
C LEU A 102 11.28 3.40 2.99
N TRP A 103 10.01 3.80 3.13
CA TRP A 103 8.87 3.28 2.35
C TRP A 103 8.55 1.79 2.52
N THR A 104 8.99 1.18 3.62
CA THR A 104 8.69 -0.23 3.93
C THR A 104 7.19 -0.54 3.85
N GLY A 105 6.34 0.30 4.44
CA GLY A 105 4.89 0.12 4.42
C GLY A 105 4.29 0.10 3.01
N TYR A 106 4.66 1.07 2.16
CA TYR A 106 4.21 1.16 0.76
C TYR A 106 4.65 -0.05 -0.05
N SER A 107 5.93 -0.44 0.04
CA SER A 107 6.46 -1.58 -0.70
C SER A 107 5.81 -2.90 -0.28
N ILE A 108 5.60 -3.12 1.01
CA ILE A 108 4.85 -4.30 1.51
C ILE A 108 3.43 -4.31 0.95
N GLY A 109 2.73 -3.18 1.05
CA GLY A 109 1.35 -3.03 0.58
C GLY A 109 1.21 -3.39 -0.90
N TYR A 110 2.09 -2.81 -1.72
CA TYR A 110 2.12 -3.06 -3.16
C TYR A 110 2.31 -4.55 -3.47
N GLN A 111 3.23 -5.25 -2.79
CA GLN A 111 3.43 -6.68 -3.00
C GLN A 111 2.24 -7.52 -2.53
N ILE A 112 1.60 -7.18 -1.40
CA ILE A 112 0.41 -7.91 -0.93
C ILE A 112 -0.72 -7.83 -1.95
N ILE A 113 -1.05 -6.63 -2.42
CA ILE A 113 -2.14 -6.41 -3.38
C ILE A 113 -1.83 -7.11 -4.71
N LYS A 114 -0.58 -7.02 -5.18
CA LYS A 114 -0.13 -7.73 -6.38
C LYS A 114 -0.35 -9.24 -6.29
N GLU A 115 0.04 -9.87 -5.17
CA GLU A 115 -0.14 -11.31 -4.98
C GLU A 115 -1.61 -11.69 -4.76
N PHE A 116 -2.40 -10.80 -4.14
CA PHE A 116 -3.85 -10.98 -3.99
C PHE A 116 -4.57 -10.97 -5.35
N MET A 117 -4.29 -9.99 -6.21
CA MET A 117 -4.91 -9.86 -7.54
C MET A 117 -4.55 -11.04 -8.45
N LYS A 118 -3.28 -11.49 -8.43
CA LYS A 118 -2.85 -12.71 -9.15
C LYS A 118 -3.68 -13.96 -8.80
N ARG A 119 -4.19 -14.04 -7.57
CA ARG A 119 -4.97 -15.17 -7.06
C ARG A 119 -6.48 -14.97 -7.19
N SER A 120 -6.90 -13.77 -7.57
CA SER A 120 -8.30 -13.37 -7.67
C SER A 120 -8.53 -12.66 -9.01
N PRO A 121 -8.28 -13.31 -10.16
CA PRO A 121 -8.23 -12.62 -11.46
C PRO A 121 -9.54 -11.95 -11.88
N ASN A 122 -10.67 -12.39 -11.32
CA ASN A 122 -12.00 -11.90 -11.66
C ASN A 122 -12.55 -10.86 -10.67
N VAL A 123 -11.76 -10.45 -9.66
CA VAL A 123 -12.21 -9.47 -8.67
C VAL A 123 -12.15 -8.05 -9.24
N THR A 124 -13.23 -7.29 -9.09
CA THR A 124 -13.31 -5.90 -9.51
C THR A 124 -12.75 -4.96 -8.44
N TRP A 125 -12.31 -3.76 -8.82
CA TRP A 125 -11.87 -2.74 -7.86
C TRP A 125 -12.91 -2.39 -6.79
N LYS A 126 -14.19 -2.36 -7.17
CA LYS A 126 -15.30 -2.18 -6.25
C LYS A 126 -15.34 -3.26 -5.16
N GLU A 127 -15.08 -4.52 -5.54
CA GLU A 127 -14.99 -5.62 -4.58
C GLU A 127 -13.73 -5.51 -3.75
N ILE A 128 -12.56 -5.22 -4.35
CA ILE A 128 -11.29 -5.04 -3.62
C ILE A 128 -11.43 -3.99 -2.51
N MET A 129 -11.98 -2.81 -2.83
CA MET A 129 -12.18 -1.69 -1.91
C MET A 129 -13.20 -1.98 -0.79
N ALA A 130 -14.01 -3.02 -0.94
CA ALA A 130 -14.96 -3.46 0.07
C ALA A 130 -14.43 -4.60 0.96
N LEU A 131 -13.26 -5.17 0.65
CA LEU A 131 -12.69 -6.29 1.42
C LEU A 131 -11.99 -5.81 2.69
N ASP A 132 -12.11 -6.63 3.74
CA ASP A 132 -11.34 -6.48 4.97
C ASP A 132 -9.82 -6.66 4.67
N PRO A 133 -8.95 -5.74 5.14
CA PRO A 133 -7.49 -5.85 5.00
C PRO A 133 -6.88 -7.20 5.43
N LYS A 134 -7.39 -7.82 6.50
CA LYS A 134 -6.98 -9.16 6.95
C LYS A 134 -7.36 -10.25 5.95
N LYS A 135 -8.50 -10.11 5.27
CA LYS A 135 -8.93 -11.05 4.21
C LYS A 135 -8.00 -10.93 3.00
N ILE A 136 -7.65 -9.70 2.59
CA ILE A 136 -6.66 -9.45 1.53
C ILE A 136 -5.32 -10.09 1.88
N LEU A 137 -4.76 -9.80 3.06
CA LEU A 137 -3.49 -10.38 3.51
C LEU A 137 -3.53 -11.92 3.49
N ARG A 138 -4.58 -12.52 4.03
CA ARG A 138 -4.75 -13.99 4.07
C ARG A 138 -4.81 -14.60 2.66
N GLN A 139 -5.59 -14.00 1.75
CA GLN A 139 -5.79 -14.51 0.40
C GLN A 139 -4.58 -14.29 -0.51
N SER A 140 -3.75 -13.28 -0.25
CA SER A 140 -2.49 -13.05 -0.97
C SER A 140 -1.51 -14.24 -0.85
N LYS A 141 -1.57 -14.98 0.26
CA LYS A 141 -0.60 -16.03 0.64
C LYS A 141 0.86 -15.57 0.57
N ILE A 142 1.14 -14.27 0.67
CA ILE A 142 2.49 -13.72 0.51
C ILE A 142 3.47 -14.26 1.57
N MET A 143 2.98 -14.60 2.76
CA MET A 143 3.78 -15.19 3.84
C MET A 143 4.11 -16.68 3.63
N ASN A 144 3.43 -17.36 2.70
CA ASN A 144 3.52 -18.80 2.45
C ASN A 144 4.14 -19.12 1.06
N THR A 145 4.67 -18.12 0.38
CA THR A 145 5.28 -18.19 -0.95
C THR A 145 6.66 -17.57 -0.91
#